data_AF-A0A926DQN2-F1
#
_entry.id   AF-A0A926DQN2-F1
#
_cell.length_a   1.000
_cell.length_b   1.000
_cell.length_c   1.000
_cell.angle_alpha   90.00
_cell.angle_beta   90.00
_cell.angle_gamma   90.00
#
_symmetry.space_group_name_H-M   'P 1'
#
loop_
_entity.id
_entity.type
_entity.pdbx_description
1 polymer ?
#
loop_
_entity_poly.entity_id
_entity_poly.type
_entity_poly.pdbx_seq_one_letter_code
_entity_poly.pdbx_strand_id
1 'polypeptide(L)'
;MKKFTTLLLSGALICAQSFAVSAEGNLISAGGENNYSIFVNEEKLDIGNKTVYTKGDQIMVPVRFVGEKLGFAIEWKAEDQGIFLDNGTVNTSVYIGADSYFKASSVAIGMSAPTALGAAPELKDGTTFVPANMFKILFGNDDAVIVKDNTITFQVETESQVQIPNPVKEHKTVEDAIVASGFNAVVPTKLPEGYEMSAVTTISNRMLQIFYESGNGVISYRTAVGDEDISGDYSVYESVKDVTIGGLTVTVKGEGETVHSAAWTNSGETFALHAENGLSMDDIRVIIENIK
;
A
#
# COMPACT_ATOMS: atom_id res chain seq x y z
N MET A 1 48.10 44.57 -67.62
CA MET A 1 49.25 43.70 -67.98
C MET A 1 49.38 42.66 -66.87
N LYS A 2 49.04 41.39 -67.14
CA LYS A 2 50.01 40.27 -67.30
C LYS A 2 50.74 40.00 -65.96
N LYS A 3 50.63 38.86 -65.27
CA LYS A 3 50.42 37.46 -65.70
C LYS A 3 50.01 36.55 -64.52
N PHE A 4 49.23 35.53 -64.85
CA PHE A 4 49.13 34.23 -64.17
C PHE A 4 50.48 33.54 -63.98
N THR A 5 50.68 32.78 -62.89
CA THR A 5 51.30 31.44 -62.95
C THR A 5 50.87 30.56 -61.77
N THR A 6 50.26 29.43 -62.13
CA THR A 6 49.82 28.25 -61.37
C THR A 6 50.98 27.32 -61.00
N LEU A 7 50.96 26.61 -59.85
CA LEU A 7 51.37 25.18 -59.78
C LEU A 7 51.04 24.46 -58.44
N LEU A 8 50.06 23.54 -58.52
CA LEU A 8 49.95 22.13 -58.08
C LEU A 8 50.36 21.54 -56.70
N LEU A 9 49.52 20.53 -56.36
CA LEU A 9 49.73 19.29 -55.57
C LEU A 9 49.55 19.42 -54.05
N SER A 10 48.78 18.61 -53.30
CA SER A 10 48.12 17.30 -53.46
C SER A 10 46.98 17.24 -52.41
N GLY A 11 45.75 16.82 -52.70
CA GLY A 11 45.34 15.43 -52.63
C GLY A 11 45.04 14.95 -51.19
N ALA A 12 43.76 14.95 -50.78
CA ALA A 12 43.15 13.89 -49.98
C ALA A 12 41.64 14.16 -49.79
N LEU A 13 40.85 13.23 -50.32
CA LEU A 13 39.40 13.13 -50.24
C LEU A 13 39.05 12.52 -48.88
N ILE A 14 38.30 13.22 -48.01
CA ILE A 14 37.59 12.61 -46.89
C ILE A 14 36.14 13.09 -46.95
N CYS A 15 35.28 12.19 -47.43
CA CYS A 15 33.84 12.27 -47.20
C CYS A 15 33.57 12.08 -45.70
N ALA A 16 33.13 13.12 -45.00
CA ALA A 16 32.46 13.00 -43.72
C ALA A 16 31.03 13.53 -43.92
N GLN A 17 30.07 12.61 -43.86
CA GLN A 17 28.66 12.91 -44.02
C GLN A 17 28.18 13.78 -42.85
N SER A 18 27.41 14.81 -43.20
CA SER A 18 26.74 15.72 -42.28
C SER A 18 25.71 14.97 -41.44
N PHE A 19 25.89 14.92 -40.11
CA PHE A 19 24.79 14.68 -39.19
C PHE A 19 24.12 16.02 -38.91
N ALA A 20 22.91 16.20 -39.46
CA ALA A 20 22.01 17.24 -38.99
C ALA A 20 21.51 16.83 -37.60
N VAL A 21 21.80 17.64 -36.59
CA VAL A 21 21.10 17.58 -35.30
C VAL A 21 19.67 18.04 -35.56
N SER A 22 18.75 17.08 -35.64
CA SER A 22 17.32 17.35 -35.51
C SER A 22 17.04 17.59 -34.03
N ALA A 23 16.73 18.84 -33.68
CA ALA A 23 16.07 19.13 -32.43
C ALA A 23 14.63 18.61 -32.55
N GLU A 24 14.40 17.39 -32.08
CA GLU A 24 13.04 16.91 -31.85
C GLU A 24 12.52 17.60 -30.59
N GLY A 25 11.96 18.80 -30.80
CA GLY A 25 10.91 19.28 -29.94
C GLY A 25 9.82 18.22 -29.92
N ASN A 26 9.50 17.71 -28.73
CA ASN A 26 8.41 16.77 -28.53
C ASN A 26 7.12 17.50 -28.89
N LEU A 27 6.67 17.32 -30.13
CA LEU A 27 5.40 17.80 -30.63
C LEU A 27 4.31 17.09 -29.84
N ILE A 28 3.57 17.87 -29.06
CA ILE A 28 2.35 17.45 -28.40
C ILE A 28 1.39 17.00 -29.50
N SER A 29 1.18 15.69 -29.63
CA SER A 29 0.17 15.13 -30.51
C SER A 29 -1.20 15.43 -29.90
N ALA A 30 -1.93 16.33 -30.56
CA ALA A 30 -3.35 16.52 -30.32
C ALA A 30 -4.12 15.29 -30.83
N GLY A 31 -4.83 14.61 -29.92
CA GLY A 31 -6.05 13.85 -30.21
C GLY A 31 -5.90 12.62 -31.10
N GLY A 32 -5.29 11.55 -30.59
CA GLY A 32 -5.65 10.20 -31.01
C GLY A 32 -6.86 9.73 -30.19
N GLU A 33 -7.84 9.08 -30.82
CA GLU A 33 -8.88 8.32 -30.11
C GLU A 33 -8.20 7.20 -29.31
N ASN A 34 -7.75 7.50 -28.09
CA ASN A 34 -7.30 6.49 -27.16
C ASN A 34 -8.54 5.73 -26.71
N ASN A 35 -8.83 4.62 -27.39
CA ASN A 35 -9.87 3.69 -26.98
C ASN A 35 -9.42 2.97 -25.70
N TYR A 36 -9.72 3.57 -24.55
CA TYR A 36 -9.45 2.94 -23.27
C TYR A 36 -10.44 1.81 -23.02
N SER A 37 -9.94 0.66 -22.55
CA SER A 37 -10.78 -0.37 -21.94
C SER A 37 -10.78 -0.19 -20.43
N ILE A 38 -11.96 -0.20 -19.81
CA ILE A 38 -12.10 -0.10 -18.35
C ILE A 38 -12.38 -1.50 -17.80
N PHE A 39 -11.65 -1.88 -16.76
CA PHE A 39 -11.90 -3.06 -15.95
C PHE A 39 -12.14 -2.63 -14.50
N VAL A 40 -13.12 -3.25 -13.85
CA VAL A 40 -13.41 -3.06 -12.43
C VAL A 40 -13.42 -4.44 -11.78
N ASN A 41 -12.52 -4.69 -10.82
CA ASN A 41 -12.35 -6.00 -10.17
C ASN A 41 -12.25 -7.15 -11.18
N GLU A 42 -11.36 -7.00 -12.17
CA GLU A 42 -11.08 -7.96 -13.26
C GLU A 42 -12.22 -8.13 -14.30
N GLU A 43 -13.39 -7.53 -14.08
CA GLU A 43 -14.50 -7.55 -15.02
C GLU A 43 -14.43 -6.34 -15.96
N LYS A 44 -14.54 -6.58 -17.27
CA LYS A 44 -14.62 -5.49 -18.25
C LYS A 44 -15.92 -4.71 -18.06
N LEU A 45 -15.81 -3.40 -17.85
CA LEU A 45 -16.95 -2.50 -17.69
C LEU A 45 -17.48 -2.02 -19.05
N ASP A 46 -18.77 -2.22 -19.28
CA ASP A 46 -19.48 -1.60 -20.41
C ASP A 46 -19.91 -0.18 -20.04
N ILE A 47 -19.43 0.81 -20.80
CA ILE A 47 -19.78 2.23 -20.66
C ILE A 47 -20.71 2.72 -21.78
N GLY A 48 -21.28 1.79 -22.56
CA GLY A 48 -22.13 2.08 -23.71
C GLY A 48 -21.39 2.87 -24.79
N ASN A 49 -22.02 3.93 -25.30
CA ASN A 49 -21.44 4.79 -26.35
C ASN A 49 -20.59 5.95 -25.80
N LYS A 50 -20.16 5.89 -24.54
CA LYS A 50 -19.33 6.93 -23.93
C LYS A 50 -17.87 6.73 -24.28
N THR A 51 -17.15 7.85 -24.41
CA THR A 51 -15.73 7.84 -24.77
C THR A 51 -14.92 8.37 -23.60
N VAL A 52 -13.95 7.57 -23.14
CA VAL A 52 -12.90 8.02 -22.22
C VAL A 52 -11.96 8.93 -23.00
N TYR A 53 -11.52 10.02 -22.38
CA TYR A 53 -10.62 10.98 -23.02
C TYR A 53 -9.58 11.49 -22.04
N THR A 54 -8.53 12.13 -22.55
CA THR A 54 -7.51 12.79 -21.73
C THR A 54 -7.78 14.29 -21.64
N LYS A 55 -7.51 14.87 -20.47
CA LYS A 55 -7.51 16.33 -20.24
C LYS A 55 -6.28 16.68 -19.40
N GLY A 56 -5.32 17.36 -20.02
CA GLY A 56 -3.97 17.46 -19.45
C GLY A 56 -3.40 16.05 -19.25
N ASP A 57 -2.86 15.79 -18.06
CA ASP A 57 -2.31 14.49 -17.67
C ASP A 57 -3.36 13.53 -17.05
N GLN A 58 -4.63 13.96 -16.97
CA GLN A 58 -5.69 13.15 -16.37
C GLN A 58 -6.48 12.39 -17.44
N ILE A 59 -6.75 11.11 -17.16
CA ILE A 59 -7.70 10.31 -17.93
C ILE A 59 -9.09 10.48 -17.31
N MET A 60 -10.06 10.90 -18.12
CA MET A 60 -11.40 11.26 -17.70
C MET A 60 -12.37 10.11 -17.97
N VAL A 61 -12.96 9.58 -16.90
CA VAL A 61 -13.85 8.40 -16.93
C VAL A 61 -15.28 8.77 -16.54
N PRO A 62 -16.31 8.08 -17.08
CA PRO A 62 -17.69 8.39 -16.76
C PRO A 62 -18.01 7.95 -15.33
N VAL A 63 -18.16 8.93 -14.43
CA VAL A 63 -18.16 8.70 -12.98
C VAL A 63 -19.24 7.72 -12.53
N ARG A 64 -20.42 7.76 -13.18
CA ARG A 64 -21.54 6.92 -12.80
C ARG A 64 -21.26 5.43 -13.00
N PHE A 65 -20.78 5.08 -14.19
CA PHE A 65 -20.51 3.68 -14.55
C PHE A 65 -19.42 3.07 -13.68
N VAL A 66 -18.34 3.82 -13.46
CA VAL A 66 -17.22 3.36 -12.63
C VAL A 66 -17.64 3.29 -11.17
N GLY A 67 -18.24 4.36 -10.63
CA GLY A 67 -18.61 4.44 -9.22
C GLY A 67 -19.68 3.42 -8.81
N GLU A 68 -20.73 3.21 -9.61
CA GLU A 68 -21.76 2.20 -9.31
C GLU A 68 -21.17 0.78 -9.30
N LYS A 69 -20.28 0.46 -10.26
CA LYS A 69 -19.59 -0.85 -10.28
C LYS A 69 -18.67 -1.04 -9.08
N LEU A 70 -18.16 0.06 -8.53
CA LEU A 70 -17.36 0.11 -7.29
C LEU A 70 -18.21 0.17 -6.00
N GLY A 71 -19.54 0.07 -6.10
CA GLY A 71 -20.44 0.02 -4.95
C GLY A 71 -20.89 1.38 -4.41
N PHE A 72 -20.60 2.49 -5.11
CA PHE A 72 -21.12 3.80 -4.73
C PHE A 72 -22.56 3.97 -5.22
N ALA A 73 -23.45 4.38 -4.32
CA ALA A 73 -24.67 5.08 -4.68
C ALA A 73 -24.30 6.48 -5.20
N ILE A 74 -24.94 6.89 -6.30
CA ILE A 74 -24.61 8.15 -6.98
C ILE A 74 -25.85 9.01 -7.08
N GLU A 75 -25.76 10.22 -6.52
CA GLU A 75 -26.85 11.19 -6.49
C GLU A 75 -26.42 12.48 -7.20
N TRP A 76 -27.27 12.97 -8.11
CA TRP A 76 -27.08 14.29 -8.71
C TRP A 76 -27.70 15.37 -7.82
N LYS A 77 -26.89 16.35 -7.41
CA LYS A 77 -27.30 17.52 -6.63
C LYS A 77 -27.41 18.71 -7.57
N ALA A 78 -28.61 18.93 -8.11
CA ALA A 78 -28.84 19.92 -9.16
C ALA A 78 -28.55 21.36 -8.73
N GLU A 79 -28.87 21.72 -7.49
CA GLU A 79 -28.65 23.06 -6.93
C GLU A 79 -27.15 23.41 -6.87
N ASP A 80 -26.31 22.42 -6.56
CA ASP A 80 -24.86 22.61 -6.45
C ASP A 80 -24.10 22.29 -7.74
N GLN A 81 -24.80 21.88 -8.81
CA GLN A 81 -24.19 21.27 -10.01
C GLN A 81 -23.17 20.18 -9.64
N GLY A 82 -23.54 19.34 -8.66
CA GLY A 82 -22.64 18.39 -8.04
C GLY A 82 -23.12 16.95 -8.14
N ILE A 83 -22.21 16.03 -7.91
CA ILE A 83 -22.49 14.61 -7.76
C ILE A 83 -21.98 14.18 -6.40
N PHE A 84 -22.88 13.59 -5.63
CA PHE A 84 -22.56 12.91 -4.40
C PHE A 84 -22.37 11.42 -4.68
N LEU A 85 -21.27 10.86 -4.18
CA LEU A 85 -20.98 9.44 -4.23
C LEU A 85 -20.87 8.93 -2.79
N ASP A 86 -21.53 7.82 -2.47
CA ASP A 86 -21.43 7.16 -1.16
C ASP A 86 -21.52 5.63 -1.29
N ASN A 87 -20.54 4.90 -0.75
CA ASN A 87 -20.58 3.42 -0.71
C ASN A 87 -20.91 2.86 0.69
N GLY A 88 -21.40 3.71 1.61
CA GLY A 88 -21.70 3.37 3.00
C GLY A 88 -20.49 3.43 3.94
N THR A 89 -19.27 3.50 3.40
CA THR A 89 -18.04 3.64 4.19
C THR A 89 -17.42 5.03 4.01
N VAL A 90 -17.30 5.45 2.75
CA VAL A 90 -16.73 6.73 2.36
C VAL A 90 -17.64 7.42 1.36
N ASN A 91 -17.65 8.74 1.43
CA ASN A 91 -18.39 9.59 0.51
C ASN A 91 -17.54 10.77 0.01
N THR A 92 -18.01 11.36 -1.07
CA THR A 92 -17.45 12.59 -1.64
C THR A 92 -18.51 13.36 -2.42
N SER A 93 -18.29 14.67 -2.55
CA SER A 93 -19.02 15.50 -3.50
C SER A 93 -18.05 16.05 -4.53
N VAL A 94 -18.36 15.86 -5.80
CA VAL A 94 -17.64 16.49 -6.92
C VAL A 94 -18.52 17.51 -7.59
N TYR A 95 -17.96 18.66 -7.95
CA TYR A 95 -18.69 19.78 -8.55
C TYR A 95 -18.17 20.05 -9.95
N ILE A 96 -19.08 20.25 -10.91
CA ILE A 96 -18.69 20.54 -12.30
C ILE A 96 -17.82 21.81 -12.32
N GLY A 97 -16.65 21.72 -12.95
CA GLY A 97 -15.72 22.85 -13.08
C GLY A 97 -14.82 23.12 -11.86
N ALA A 98 -14.95 22.38 -10.76
CA ALA A 98 -14.06 22.52 -9.59
C ALA A 98 -13.02 21.39 -9.51
N ASP A 99 -11.73 21.73 -9.61
CA ASP A 99 -10.60 20.80 -9.41
C ASP A 99 -10.26 20.68 -7.92
N SER A 100 -11.15 20.03 -7.18
CA SER A 100 -11.05 19.87 -5.72
C SER A 100 -11.73 18.58 -5.29
N TYR A 101 -10.92 17.62 -4.86
CA TYR A 101 -11.35 16.27 -4.52
C TYR A 101 -11.01 15.95 -3.08
N PHE A 102 -11.94 15.35 -2.35
CA PHE A 102 -11.72 14.92 -0.98
C PHE A 102 -12.43 13.59 -0.72
N LYS A 103 -12.06 12.95 0.37
CA LYS A 103 -12.78 11.80 0.92
C LYS A 103 -13.33 12.16 2.29
N ALA A 104 -14.59 11.86 2.56
CA ALA A 104 -15.16 11.88 3.89
C ALA A 104 -15.62 10.47 4.30
N SER A 105 -15.73 10.23 5.61
CA SER A 105 -16.36 9.02 6.12
C SER A 105 -17.88 9.15 6.09
N SER A 106 -18.58 8.06 5.74
CA SER A 106 -20.05 7.98 5.81
C SER A 106 -20.54 7.59 7.21
N VAL A 107 -19.64 7.11 8.08
CA VAL A 107 -19.98 6.58 9.42
C VAL A 107 -19.39 7.39 10.57
N ALA A 108 -18.37 8.22 10.31
CA ALA A 108 -17.67 9.01 11.32
C ALA A 108 -17.46 10.46 10.87
N ILE A 109 -17.19 11.34 11.84
CA ILE A 109 -16.79 12.72 11.55
C ILE A 109 -15.32 12.71 11.14
N GLY A 110 -15.06 12.79 9.84
CA GLY A 110 -13.70 12.83 9.30
C GLY A 110 -13.70 13.08 7.80
N MET A 111 -12.84 13.98 7.34
CA MET A 111 -12.66 14.33 5.94
C MET A 111 -11.18 14.62 5.67
N SER A 112 -10.69 14.25 4.49
CA SER A 112 -9.35 14.62 4.03
C SER A 112 -9.27 16.11 3.70
N ALA A 113 -8.05 16.66 3.66
CA ALA A 113 -7.84 17.93 2.97
C ALA A 113 -8.24 17.77 1.48
N PRO A 114 -8.82 18.81 0.84
CA PRO A 114 -9.06 18.80 -0.59
C PRO A 114 -7.76 18.75 -1.39
N THR A 115 -7.75 17.96 -2.45
CA THR A 115 -6.62 17.72 -3.34
C THR A 115 -7.02 18.08 -4.77
N ALA A 116 -6.18 18.84 -5.46
CA ALA A 116 -6.32 19.10 -6.90
C ALA A 116 -5.64 17.98 -7.71
N LEU A 117 -6.28 17.54 -8.79
CA LEU A 117 -5.73 16.53 -9.71
C LEU A 117 -5.28 17.13 -11.04
N GLY A 118 -5.53 18.41 -11.30
CA GLY A 118 -5.17 19.10 -12.55
C GLY A 118 -6.26 19.02 -13.63
N ALA A 119 -7.41 18.43 -13.33
CA ALA A 119 -8.57 18.45 -14.21
C ALA A 119 -9.86 18.38 -13.40
N ALA A 120 -10.73 19.38 -13.55
CA ALA A 120 -12.05 19.41 -12.91
C ALA A 120 -13.05 18.45 -13.58
N PRO A 121 -14.13 18.03 -12.87
CA PRO A 121 -15.23 17.27 -13.46
C PRO A 121 -15.89 18.02 -14.62
N GLU A 122 -16.23 17.31 -15.70
CA GLU A 122 -16.89 17.86 -16.89
C GLU A 122 -18.20 17.14 -17.19
N LEU A 123 -19.25 17.90 -17.50
CA LEU A 123 -20.50 17.37 -18.02
C LEU A 123 -20.45 17.37 -19.56
N LYS A 124 -20.44 16.19 -20.19
CA LYS A 124 -20.47 16.01 -21.66
C LYS A 124 -21.63 15.10 -22.03
N ASP A 125 -22.51 15.57 -22.90
CA ASP A 125 -23.66 14.80 -23.41
C ASP A 125 -24.49 14.16 -22.28
N GLY A 126 -24.75 14.92 -21.21
CA GLY A 126 -25.49 14.46 -20.04
C GLY A 126 -24.75 13.46 -19.14
N THR A 127 -23.46 13.22 -19.39
CA THR A 127 -22.61 12.33 -18.58
C THR A 127 -21.50 13.11 -17.92
N THR A 128 -21.34 12.92 -16.62
CA THR A 128 -20.25 13.55 -15.89
C THR A 128 -19.01 12.67 -15.94
N PHE A 129 -17.90 13.29 -16.28
CA PHE A 129 -16.59 12.68 -16.33
C PHE A 129 -15.71 13.27 -15.24
N VAL A 130 -14.93 12.42 -14.59
CA VAL A 130 -13.97 12.78 -13.53
C VAL A 130 -12.61 12.17 -13.84
N PRO A 131 -11.50 12.71 -13.30
CA PRO A 131 -10.20 12.05 -13.36
C PRO A 131 -10.29 10.66 -12.75
N ALA A 132 -9.77 9.63 -13.43
CA ALA A 132 -9.70 8.28 -12.89
C ALA A 132 -8.96 8.25 -11.54
N ASN A 133 -7.91 9.07 -11.40
CA ASN A 133 -7.14 9.19 -10.17
C ASN A 133 -7.93 9.72 -8.96
N MET A 134 -9.13 10.28 -9.16
CA MET A 134 -10.04 10.58 -8.05
C MET A 134 -10.32 9.34 -7.19
N PHE A 135 -10.44 8.17 -7.81
CA PHE A 135 -10.71 6.93 -7.08
C PHE A 135 -9.52 6.50 -6.19
N LYS A 136 -8.27 6.90 -6.50
CA LYS A 136 -7.13 6.71 -5.59
C LYS A 136 -7.32 7.48 -4.29
N ILE A 137 -7.88 8.69 -4.35
CA ILE A 137 -8.22 9.49 -3.16
C ILE A 137 -9.31 8.78 -2.34
N LEU A 138 -10.35 8.29 -3.01
CA LEU A 138 -11.48 7.62 -2.33
C LEU A 138 -11.06 6.31 -1.64
N PHE A 139 -10.13 5.56 -2.21
CA PHE A 139 -9.63 4.34 -1.58
C PHE A 139 -8.41 4.58 -0.69
N GLY A 140 -7.69 5.68 -0.86
CA GLY A 140 -6.46 5.98 -0.12
C GLY A 140 -5.29 5.07 -0.51
N ASN A 141 -5.31 4.52 -1.73
CA ASN A 141 -4.29 3.61 -2.26
C ASN A 141 -3.97 3.98 -3.71
N ASP A 142 -2.68 4.10 -4.04
CA ASP A 142 -2.21 4.40 -5.40
C ASP A 142 -2.47 3.26 -6.39
N ASP A 143 -2.56 2.02 -5.90
CA ASP A 143 -2.84 0.83 -6.70
C ASP A 143 -4.33 0.68 -7.05
N ALA A 144 -5.21 1.51 -6.48
CA ALA A 144 -6.64 1.47 -6.77
C ALA A 144 -6.97 1.77 -8.24
N VAL A 145 -6.07 2.46 -8.95
CA VAL A 145 -6.19 2.75 -10.39
C VAL A 145 -4.85 2.52 -11.08
N ILE A 146 -4.82 1.51 -11.95
CA ILE A 146 -3.64 1.15 -12.75
C ILE A 146 -3.96 1.43 -14.21
N VAL A 147 -3.06 2.14 -14.89
CA VAL A 147 -3.17 2.44 -16.31
C VAL A 147 -2.00 1.82 -17.05
N LYS A 148 -2.28 0.90 -17.97
CA LYS A 148 -1.27 0.22 -18.79
C LYS A 148 -1.86 -0.15 -20.15
N ASP A 149 -1.14 0.12 -21.24
CA ASP A 149 -1.53 -0.29 -22.60
C ASP A 149 -2.99 0.07 -22.96
N ASN A 150 -3.40 1.33 -22.74
CA ASN A 150 -4.78 1.81 -22.89
C ASN A 150 -5.83 1.03 -22.09
N THR A 151 -5.43 0.29 -21.07
CA THR A 151 -6.31 -0.37 -20.11
C THR A 151 -6.28 0.38 -18.79
N ILE A 152 -7.46 0.71 -18.28
CA ILE A 152 -7.66 1.32 -16.96
C ILE A 152 -8.27 0.25 -16.08
N THR A 153 -7.55 -0.18 -15.06
CA THR A 153 -8.04 -1.14 -14.09
C THR A 153 -8.32 -0.44 -12.78
N PHE A 154 -9.57 -0.46 -12.36
CA PHE A 154 -9.99 -0.14 -11.01
C PHE A 154 -9.98 -1.44 -10.20
N GLN A 155 -9.08 -1.54 -9.23
CA GLN A 155 -9.03 -2.67 -8.32
C GLN A 155 -9.32 -2.17 -6.93
N VAL A 156 -10.35 -2.73 -6.34
CA VAL A 156 -10.67 -2.48 -4.94
C VAL A 156 -10.71 -3.84 -4.31
N GLU A 157 -9.91 -4.04 -3.26
CA GLU A 157 -10.07 -5.21 -2.43
C GLU A 157 -11.52 -5.20 -1.92
N THR A 158 -12.37 -6.04 -2.53
CA THR A 158 -13.73 -6.27 -2.04
C THR A 158 -13.63 -7.15 -0.80
N GLU A 159 -13.17 -6.56 0.29
CA GLU A 159 -13.55 -7.03 1.60
C GLU A 159 -14.78 -6.22 2.01
N SER A 160 -15.85 -6.89 2.44
CA SER A 160 -17.07 -6.26 2.95
C SER A 160 -16.74 -5.15 3.97
N GLN A 161 -16.82 -3.87 3.57
CA GLN A 161 -16.40 -2.74 4.40
C GLN A 161 -17.56 -2.23 5.27
N VAL A 162 -17.65 -2.77 6.48
CA VAL A 162 -18.01 -1.98 7.70
C VAL A 162 -16.96 -2.22 8.79
N GLN A 163 -15.75 -2.61 8.41
CA GLN A 163 -14.65 -2.78 9.35
C GLN A 163 -13.49 -1.90 8.90
N ILE A 164 -12.97 -1.13 9.85
CA ILE A 164 -11.57 -0.68 9.84
C ILE A 164 -10.75 -1.88 9.31
N PRO A 165 -9.89 -1.72 8.29
CA PRO A 165 -9.09 -2.82 7.76
C PRO A 165 -8.54 -3.57 8.96
N ASN A 166 -8.95 -4.82 9.15
CA ASN A 166 -8.52 -5.55 10.34
C ASN A 166 -7.01 -5.65 10.22
N PRO A 167 -6.25 -4.92 11.06
CA PRO A 167 -4.81 -4.97 10.91
C PRO A 167 -4.34 -6.41 11.16
N VAL A 168 -5.11 -7.21 11.89
CA VAL A 168 -4.82 -8.61 12.17
C VAL A 168 -5.41 -9.51 11.09
N LYS A 169 -4.57 -10.30 10.43
CA LYS A 169 -4.99 -11.37 9.52
C LYS A 169 -4.53 -12.71 10.07
N GLU A 170 -5.45 -13.66 10.21
CA GLU A 170 -5.17 -15.02 10.66
C GLU A 170 -4.70 -15.92 9.51
N HIS A 171 -3.77 -16.82 9.81
CA HIS A 171 -3.19 -17.78 8.86
C HIS A 171 -3.28 -19.19 9.42
N LYS A 172 -3.28 -20.19 8.53
CA LYS A 172 -3.33 -21.60 8.93
C LYS A 172 -1.97 -22.14 9.37
N THR A 173 -0.90 -21.59 8.81
CA THR A 173 0.47 -22.04 9.04
C THR A 173 1.39 -20.83 9.20
N VAL A 174 2.55 -21.07 9.80
CA VAL A 174 3.60 -20.05 9.93
C VAL A 174 4.14 -19.67 8.54
N GLU A 175 4.28 -20.65 7.64
CA GLU A 175 4.76 -20.43 6.28
C GLU A 175 3.84 -19.50 5.49
N ASP A 176 2.51 -19.68 5.59
CA ASP A 176 1.54 -18.80 4.94
C ASP A 176 1.64 -17.36 5.48
N ALA A 177 1.84 -17.23 6.80
CA ALA A 177 2.00 -15.93 7.45
C ALA A 177 3.31 -15.23 7.07
N ILE A 178 4.42 -15.98 6.96
CA ILE A 178 5.72 -15.46 6.49
C ILE A 178 5.59 -14.94 5.06
N VAL A 179 4.98 -15.72 4.15
CA VAL A 179 4.72 -15.30 2.76
C VAL A 179 3.88 -14.02 2.72
N ALA A 180 2.82 -13.94 3.54
CA ALA A 180 1.95 -12.77 3.61
C ALA A 180 2.64 -11.53 4.20
N SER A 181 3.59 -11.70 5.11
CA SER A 181 4.33 -10.61 5.75
C SER A 181 5.40 -9.97 4.86
N GLY A 182 5.85 -10.68 3.81
CA GLY A 182 6.86 -10.18 2.88
C GLY A 182 8.29 -10.10 3.45
N PHE A 183 8.55 -10.61 4.65
CA PHE A 183 9.90 -10.75 5.22
C PHE A 183 10.15 -12.17 5.70
N ASN A 184 11.42 -12.58 5.72
CA ASN A 184 11.83 -13.92 6.11
C ASN A 184 11.94 -14.02 7.64
N ALA A 185 10.79 -14.11 8.32
CA ALA A 185 10.73 -14.17 9.78
C ALA A 185 11.31 -15.48 10.32
N VAL A 186 11.99 -15.38 11.47
CA VAL A 186 12.42 -16.52 12.28
C VAL A 186 11.45 -16.74 13.44
N VAL A 187 11.22 -17.99 13.83
CA VAL A 187 10.21 -18.35 14.87
C VAL A 187 10.76 -19.37 15.87
N PRO A 188 10.20 -19.46 17.08
CA PRO A 188 10.57 -20.50 18.04
C PRO A 188 10.32 -21.91 17.49
N THR A 189 11.37 -22.75 17.53
CA THR A 189 11.30 -24.18 17.17
C THR A 189 11.24 -25.10 18.39
N LYS A 190 11.42 -24.55 19.60
CA LYS A 190 11.19 -25.22 20.87
C LYS A 190 10.45 -24.29 21.82
N LEU A 191 9.56 -24.89 22.60
CA LEU A 191 8.77 -24.23 23.63
C LEU A 191 8.89 -25.00 24.94
N PRO A 192 8.54 -24.38 26.08
CA PRO A 192 8.35 -25.08 27.34
C PRO A 192 7.32 -26.22 27.19
N GLU A 193 7.42 -27.22 28.04
CA GLU A 193 6.56 -28.40 27.97
C GLU A 193 5.06 -28.04 28.02
N GLY A 194 4.28 -28.64 27.13
CA GLY A 194 2.82 -28.50 27.08
C GLY A 194 2.30 -27.30 26.29
N TYR A 195 3.18 -26.40 25.81
CA TYR A 195 2.77 -25.33 24.89
C TYR A 195 2.74 -25.80 23.45
N GLU A 196 1.62 -25.59 22.78
CA GLU A 196 1.42 -25.85 21.36
C GLU A 196 0.91 -24.60 20.65
N MET A 197 1.24 -24.45 19.37
CA MET A 197 0.77 -23.30 18.58
C MET A 197 -0.75 -23.35 18.45
N SER A 198 -1.44 -22.31 18.93
CA SER A 198 -2.90 -22.20 18.82
C SER A 198 -3.33 -21.31 17.66
N ALA A 199 -2.57 -20.27 17.35
CA ALA A 199 -2.88 -19.33 16.28
C ALA A 199 -1.63 -18.63 15.74
N VAL A 200 -1.70 -18.23 14.46
CA VAL A 200 -0.69 -17.39 13.81
C VAL A 200 -1.36 -16.30 13.00
N THR A 201 -0.87 -15.06 13.16
CA THR A 201 -1.46 -13.85 12.60
C THR A 201 -0.41 -12.92 12.04
N THR A 202 -0.75 -12.09 11.05
CA THR A 202 0.03 -10.92 10.66
C THR A 202 -0.68 -9.65 11.09
N ILE A 203 0.08 -8.65 11.57
CA ILE A 203 -0.43 -7.32 11.91
C ILE A 203 0.07 -6.31 10.86
N SER A 204 -0.87 -5.67 10.16
CA SER A 204 -0.65 -4.72 9.08
C SER A 204 0.29 -5.24 7.97
N ASN A 205 0.37 -6.57 7.80
CA ASN A 205 1.33 -7.27 6.93
C ASN A 205 2.80 -6.90 7.18
N ARG A 206 3.14 -6.41 8.39
CA ARG A 206 4.50 -5.96 8.75
C ARG A 206 5.07 -6.64 9.98
N MET A 207 4.23 -7.36 10.72
CA MET A 207 4.59 -8.07 11.93
C MET A 207 3.93 -9.45 11.91
N LEU A 208 4.70 -10.46 12.28
CA LEU A 208 4.21 -11.81 12.56
C LEU A 208 3.93 -11.92 14.05
N GLN A 209 2.79 -12.50 14.42
CA GLN A 209 2.42 -12.80 15.80
C GLN A 209 1.92 -14.24 15.90
N ILE A 210 2.53 -15.02 16.78
CA ILE A 210 2.18 -16.41 17.05
C ILE A 210 1.73 -16.54 18.50
N PHE A 211 0.66 -17.29 18.72
CA PHE A 211 0.18 -17.66 20.04
C PHE A 211 0.45 -19.14 20.28
N TYR A 212 0.96 -19.43 21.48
CA TYR A 212 1.15 -20.77 21.98
C TYR A 212 0.38 -20.93 23.28
N GLU A 213 -0.40 -22.00 23.38
CA GLU A 213 -1.30 -22.24 24.50
C GLU A 213 -0.96 -23.54 25.21
N SER A 214 -1.16 -23.53 26.52
CA SER A 214 -1.10 -24.70 27.39
C SER A 214 -2.11 -24.58 28.52
N GLY A 215 -2.20 -25.59 29.39
CA GLY A 215 -2.94 -25.46 30.64
C GLY A 215 -2.41 -24.37 31.60
N ASN A 216 -1.19 -23.87 31.35
CA ASN A 216 -0.55 -22.79 32.12
C ASN A 216 -0.77 -21.38 31.52
N GLY A 217 -1.56 -21.23 30.45
CA GLY A 217 -1.89 -19.93 29.84
C GLY A 217 -1.31 -19.75 28.45
N VAL A 218 -1.22 -18.49 28.01
CA VAL A 218 -0.81 -18.11 26.65
C VAL A 218 0.59 -17.46 26.62
N ILE A 219 1.41 -17.88 25.65
CA ILE A 219 2.61 -17.17 25.21
C ILE A 219 2.34 -16.52 23.86
N SER A 220 2.59 -15.22 23.73
CA SER A 220 2.62 -14.51 22.46
C SER A 220 4.06 -14.25 22.05
N TYR A 221 4.42 -14.64 20.83
CA TYR A 221 5.67 -14.28 20.16
C TYR A 221 5.38 -13.32 19.02
N ARG A 222 6.17 -12.24 18.92
CA ARG A 222 6.09 -11.27 17.83
C ARG A 222 7.44 -11.03 17.21
N THR A 223 7.45 -10.81 15.90
CA THR A 223 8.64 -10.37 15.15
C THR A 223 8.26 -9.45 13.98
N ALA A 224 9.14 -8.49 13.69
CA ALA A 224 9.01 -7.54 12.58
C ALA A 224 10.39 -7.00 12.17
N VAL A 225 10.52 -6.48 10.95
CA VAL A 225 11.68 -5.69 10.54
C VAL A 225 11.67 -4.34 11.25
N GLY A 226 12.77 -3.98 11.91
CA GLY A 226 12.92 -2.72 12.64
C GLY A 226 13.66 -2.88 13.97
N ASP A 227 13.66 -1.81 14.75
CA ASP A 227 14.32 -1.68 16.05
C ASP A 227 13.40 -1.12 17.15
N GLU A 228 12.11 -0.93 16.84
CA GLU A 228 11.09 -0.46 17.78
C GLU A 228 10.61 -1.59 18.72
N ASP A 229 10.10 -1.22 19.90
CA ASP A 229 9.46 -2.17 20.83
C ASP A 229 8.09 -2.58 20.29
N ILE A 230 7.95 -3.86 19.95
CA ILE A 230 6.73 -4.45 19.41
C ILE A 230 5.97 -5.33 20.42
N SER A 231 6.38 -5.34 21.69
CA SER A 231 5.77 -6.18 22.73
C SER A 231 4.28 -5.92 22.88
N GLY A 232 3.84 -4.68 22.69
CA GLY A 232 2.47 -4.25 22.98
C GLY A 232 2.11 -4.37 24.47
N ASP A 233 3.12 -4.51 25.32
CA ASP A 233 2.97 -4.64 26.76
C ASP A 233 3.26 -3.30 27.44
N TYR A 234 2.19 -2.65 27.88
CA TYR A 234 2.23 -1.36 28.58
C TYR A 234 2.18 -1.51 30.10
N SER A 235 2.33 -2.75 30.60
CA SER A 235 2.28 -3.04 32.03
C SER A 235 3.51 -2.50 32.74
N VAL A 236 3.35 -2.14 34.01
CA VAL A 236 4.44 -1.69 34.88
C VAL A 236 4.86 -2.86 35.75
N TYR A 237 6.13 -3.25 35.62
CA TYR A 237 6.73 -4.39 36.32
C TYR A 237 7.65 -3.93 37.46
N GLU A 238 7.77 -4.75 38.50
CA GLU A 238 8.71 -4.50 39.60
C GLU A 238 10.17 -4.53 39.14
N SER A 239 10.50 -5.45 38.22
CA SER A 239 11.85 -5.65 37.70
C SER A 239 11.89 -5.45 36.20
N VAL A 240 12.82 -4.62 35.73
CA VAL A 240 13.22 -4.47 34.33
C VAL A 240 14.74 -4.61 34.27
N LYS A 241 15.25 -5.57 33.50
CA LYS A 241 16.68 -5.88 33.43
C LYS A 241 17.09 -6.26 32.02
N ASP A 242 18.30 -5.90 31.65
CA ASP A 242 18.95 -6.45 30.45
C ASP A 242 19.77 -7.68 30.84
N VAL A 243 19.58 -8.78 30.12
CA VAL A 243 20.29 -10.05 30.30
C VAL A 243 20.84 -10.53 28.97
N THR A 244 21.90 -11.36 29.01
CA THR A 244 22.46 -11.98 27.82
C THR A 244 21.95 -13.41 27.67
N ILE A 245 21.31 -13.72 26.54
CA ILE A 245 20.78 -15.05 26.19
C ILE A 245 21.23 -15.39 24.78
N GLY A 246 21.93 -16.51 24.58
CA GLY A 246 22.45 -16.87 23.24
C GLY A 246 23.34 -15.82 22.56
N GLY A 247 23.95 -14.90 23.32
CA GLY A 247 24.73 -13.76 22.79
C GLY A 247 23.90 -12.52 22.42
N LEU A 248 22.57 -12.58 22.58
CA LEU A 248 21.65 -11.46 22.39
C LEU A 248 21.49 -10.69 23.70
N THR A 249 21.36 -9.36 23.61
CA THR A 249 20.93 -8.54 24.74
C THR A 249 19.42 -8.51 24.75
N VAL A 250 18.82 -9.04 25.81
CA VAL A 250 17.37 -9.18 25.97
C VAL A 250 16.92 -8.37 27.18
N THR A 251 15.99 -7.45 26.97
CA THR A 251 15.33 -6.73 28.06
C THR A 251 14.17 -7.58 28.57
N VAL A 252 14.26 -8.03 29.82
CA VAL A 252 13.24 -8.83 30.50
C VAL A 252 12.49 -8.00 31.55
N LYS A 253 11.17 -8.18 31.63
CA LYS A 253 10.28 -7.49 32.58
C LYS A 253 9.43 -8.52 33.34
N GLY A 254 9.26 -8.33 34.65
CA GLY A 254 8.47 -9.23 35.49
C GLY A 254 8.56 -8.93 36.99
N GLU A 255 8.16 -9.90 37.81
CA GLU A 255 8.10 -9.85 39.26
C GLU A 255 8.84 -11.04 39.88
N GLY A 256 9.71 -10.77 40.85
CA GLY A 256 10.49 -11.81 41.52
C GLY A 256 11.34 -12.64 40.54
N GLU A 257 11.04 -13.93 40.46
CA GLU A 257 11.71 -14.90 39.55
C GLU A 257 10.95 -15.14 38.24
N THR A 258 9.79 -14.51 38.08
CA THR A 258 8.89 -14.69 36.94
C THR A 258 9.13 -13.58 35.90
N VAL A 259 9.22 -13.96 34.63
CA VAL A 259 9.35 -13.04 33.49
C VAL A 259 8.04 -13.05 32.70
N HIS A 260 7.39 -11.90 32.57
CA HIS A 260 6.18 -11.75 31.76
C HIS A 260 6.46 -11.22 30.37
N SER A 261 7.53 -10.43 30.19
CA SER A 261 7.89 -9.87 28.89
C SER A 261 9.38 -9.97 28.63
N ALA A 262 9.76 -10.29 27.39
CA ALA A 262 11.13 -10.24 26.92
C ALA A 262 11.16 -9.58 25.53
N ALA A 263 12.01 -8.58 25.32
CA ALA A 263 12.17 -7.90 24.03
C ALA A 263 13.65 -7.80 23.65
N TRP A 264 13.96 -7.99 22.37
CA TRP A 264 15.32 -7.87 21.86
C TRP A 264 15.32 -7.53 20.37
N THR A 265 16.48 -7.10 19.87
CA THR A 265 16.73 -6.88 18.45
C THR A 265 17.87 -7.76 17.99
N ASN A 266 17.82 -8.25 16.75
CA ASN A 266 18.93 -8.93 16.11
C ASN A 266 18.92 -8.65 14.61
N SER A 267 20.06 -8.24 14.05
CA SER A 267 20.27 -8.14 12.61
C SER A 267 19.21 -7.32 11.83
N GLY A 268 18.65 -6.28 12.43
CA GLY A 268 17.63 -5.40 11.80
C GLY A 268 16.19 -5.89 11.98
N GLU A 269 15.98 -6.92 12.79
CA GLU A 269 14.67 -7.40 13.23
C GLU A 269 14.49 -7.14 14.73
N THR A 270 13.25 -6.88 15.11
CA THR A 270 12.80 -6.72 16.49
C THR A 270 11.89 -7.88 16.88
N PHE A 271 11.98 -8.29 18.14
CA PHE A 271 11.34 -9.48 18.68
C PHE A 271 10.76 -9.18 20.04
N ALA A 272 9.61 -9.78 20.33
CA ALA A 272 9.02 -9.74 21.65
C ALA A 272 8.35 -11.07 22.02
N LEU A 273 8.45 -11.42 23.30
CA LEU A 273 7.71 -12.48 23.96
C LEU A 273 6.88 -11.86 25.08
N HIS A 274 5.63 -12.27 25.19
CA HIS A 274 4.79 -12.00 26.35
C HIS A 274 4.16 -13.30 26.84
N ALA A 275 4.22 -13.56 28.14
CA ALA A 275 3.63 -14.73 28.77
C ALA A 275 2.60 -14.29 29.82
N GLU A 276 1.35 -14.69 29.63
CA GLU A 276 0.21 -14.28 30.46
C GLU A 276 0.45 -14.53 31.94
N ASN A 277 0.83 -15.76 32.29
CA ASN A 277 1.13 -16.17 33.68
C ASN A 277 2.64 -16.13 33.99
N GLY A 278 3.42 -15.58 33.07
CA GLY A 278 4.88 -15.49 33.17
C GLY A 278 5.60 -16.83 32.99
N LEU A 279 6.91 -16.75 32.79
CA LEU A 279 7.81 -17.88 32.58
C LEU A 279 9.03 -17.78 33.48
N SER A 280 9.66 -18.94 33.73
CA SER A 280 10.98 -18.95 34.35
C SER A 280 12.04 -18.40 33.38
N MET A 281 13.17 -17.92 33.91
CA MET A 281 14.27 -17.48 33.06
C MET A 281 14.83 -18.63 32.16
N ASP A 282 14.76 -19.87 32.62
CA ASP A 282 15.22 -21.02 31.83
C ASP A 282 14.28 -21.31 30.66
N ASP A 283 12.97 -21.18 30.85
CA ASP A 283 11.98 -21.28 29.76
C ASP A 283 12.17 -20.17 28.72
N ILE A 284 12.43 -18.94 29.15
CA ILE A 284 12.77 -17.83 28.26
C ILE A 284 14.02 -18.15 27.42
N ARG A 285 15.07 -18.73 28.04
CA ARG A 285 16.27 -19.17 27.32
C ARG A 285 15.96 -20.25 26.30
N VAL A 286 15.17 -21.27 26.67
CA VAL A 286 14.76 -22.35 25.77
C VAL A 286 14.12 -21.79 24.51
N ILE A 287 13.21 -20.82 24.64
CA ILE A 287 12.54 -20.20 23.49
C ILE A 287 13.56 -19.43 22.64
N ILE A 288 14.25 -18.45 23.23
CA ILE A 288 15.12 -17.50 22.48
C ILE A 288 16.29 -18.21 21.79
N GLU A 289 16.91 -19.20 22.42
CA GLU A 289 18.03 -19.94 21.84
C GLU A 289 17.61 -20.91 20.72
N ASN A 290 16.31 -21.13 20.52
CA ASN A 290 15.77 -22.04 19.51
C ASN A 290 14.91 -21.32 18.46
N ILE A 291 15.13 -20.02 18.23
CA ILE A 291 14.51 -19.27 17.14
C ILE A 291 15.29 -19.48 15.84
N LYS A 292 14.60 -19.87 14.76
CA LYS A 292 15.19 -20.18 13.45
C LYS A 292 14.29 -19.83 12.29
#